data_AF-A0A950HIX1-F1
#
_entry.id   AF-A0A950HIX1-F1
#
_cell.length_a   1.000
_cell.length_b   1.000
_cell.length_c   1.000
_cell.angle_alpha   90.00
_cell.angle_beta   90.00
_cell.angle_gamma   90.00
#
_symmetry.space_group_name_H-M   'P 1'
#
loop_
_entity.id
_entity.type
_entity.pdbx_description
1 polymer ?
#
loop_
_entity_poly.entity_id
_entity_poly.type
_entity_poly.pdbx_seq_one_letter_code
_entity_poly.pdbx_strand_id
1 'polypeptide(L)'
;MTTEDDEKFRAMQARLADLLPRLNERDRRLALATEAKSWGYGGITAAHHATGVSRKSIQRGMTELAGDPGERDSGRVRAPGGGRKKAGVADPELVDALDSLIEPETR
;
A
#
# COMPACT_ATOMS: atom_id res chain seq x y z
N MET A 1 31.34 -7.38 11.55
CA MET A 1 30.13 -8.21 11.43
C MET A 1 30.41 -9.46 12.22
N THR A 2 29.67 -9.70 13.30
CA THR A 2 29.80 -10.95 14.07
C THR A 2 29.12 -12.08 13.31
N THR A 3 29.48 -13.33 13.57
CA THR A 3 28.82 -14.51 12.97
C THR A 3 27.31 -14.51 13.21
N GLU A 4 26.87 -13.96 14.34
CA GLU A 4 25.46 -13.80 14.67
C GLU A 4 24.73 -12.79 13.77
N ASP A 5 25.37 -11.66 13.44
CA ASP A 5 24.82 -10.69 12.50
C ASP A 5 24.71 -11.29 11.08
N ASP A 6 25.70 -12.07 10.66
CA ASP A 6 25.68 -12.75 9.35
C ASP A 6 24.54 -13.78 9.25
N GLU A 7 24.32 -14.55 10.32
CA GLU A 7 23.23 -15.52 10.39
C GLU A 7 21.86 -14.82 10.38
N LYS A 8 21.70 -13.77 11.19
CA LYS A 8 20.49 -12.94 11.17
C LYS A 8 20.23 -12.37 9.78
N PHE A 9 21.28 -11.90 9.09
CA PHE A 9 21.16 -11.30 7.76
C PHE A 9 20.63 -12.31 6.75
N ARG A 10 21.25 -13.50 6.71
CA ARG A 10 20.82 -14.59 5.82
C ARG A 10 19.40 -15.05 6.13
N ALA A 11 19.03 -15.14 7.40
CA ALA A 11 17.70 -15.54 7.81
C ALA A 11 16.64 -14.51 7.35
N MET A 12 16.90 -13.22 7.54
CA MET A 12 16.04 -12.13 7.03
C MET A 12 15.94 -12.19 5.50
N GLN A 13 17.07 -12.36 4.81
CA GLN A 13 17.11 -12.42 3.35
C GLN A 13 16.27 -13.58 2.81
N ALA A 14 16.39 -14.78 3.39
CA ALA A 14 15.62 -15.95 3.01
C ALA A 14 14.11 -15.72 3.19
N ARG A 15 13.68 -15.23 4.36
CA ARG A 15 12.26 -14.92 4.63
C ARG A 15 11.69 -13.93 3.64
N LEU A 16 12.42 -12.85 3.34
CA LEU A 16 11.97 -11.82 2.41
C LEU A 16 11.95 -12.30 0.96
N ALA A 17 12.90 -13.15 0.54
CA ALA A 17 12.92 -13.72 -0.80
C ALA A 17 11.67 -14.57 -1.09
N ASP A 18 11.21 -15.36 -0.11
CA ASP A 18 10.02 -16.21 -0.26
C ASP A 18 8.71 -15.42 -0.18
N LEU A 19 8.67 -14.39 0.67
CA LEU A 19 7.45 -13.65 0.98
C LEU A 19 7.14 -12.57 -0.07
N LEU A 20 8.12 -11.75 -0.47
CA LEU A 20 7.90 -10.56 -1.28
C LEU A 20 7.20 -10.80 -2.64
N PRO A 21 7.46 -11.91 -3.38
CA PRO A 21 6.77 -12.18 -4.65
C PRO A 21 5.26 -12.40 -4.52
N ARG A 22 4.76 -12.69 -3.31
CA ARG A 22 3.35 -13.02 -3.04
C ARG A 22 2.54 -11.81 -2.57
N LEU A 23 3.23 -10.69 -2.31
CA LEU A 23 2.66 -9.52 -1.69
C LEU A 23 2.45 -8.40 -2.71
N ASN A 24 1.40 -7.61 -2.51
CA ASN A 24 1.24 -6.35 -3.23
C ASN A 24 2.27 -5.32 -2.76
N GLU A 25 2.38 -4.21 -3.48
CA GLU A 25 3.40 -3.19 -3.24
C GLU A 25 3.33 -2.55 -1.84
N ARG A 26 2.15 -2.45 -1.21
CA ARG A 26 2.04 -1.97 0.17
C ARG A 26 2.51 -3.03 1.15
N ASP A 27 2.02 -4.25 1.03
CA ASP A 27 2.33 -5.33 1.96
C ASP A 27 3.83 -5.67 1.89
N ARG A 28 4.44 -5.55 0.70
CA ARG A 28 5.90 -5.62 0.52
C ARG A 28 6.62 -4.58 1.37
N ARG A 29 6.17 -3.32 1.36
CA ARG A 29 6.77 -2.26 2.20
C ARG A 29 6.60 -2.53 3.68
N LEU A 30 5.46 -3.04 4.11
CA LEU A 30 5.22 -3.40 5.51
C LEU A 30 6.09 -4.57 5.96
N ALA A 31 6.24 -5.61 5.15
CA ALA A 31 7.12 -6.73 5.42
C ALA A 31 8.58 -6.28 5.56
N LEU A 32 9.07 -5.47 4.62
CA LEU A 32 10.42 -4.89 4.66
C LEU A 32 10.64 -4.02 5.90
N ALA A 33 9.67 -3.19 6.23
CA ALA A 33 9.74 -2.33 7.41
C ALA A 33 9.73 -3.14 8.72
N THR A 34 8.97 -4.23 8.76
CA THR A 34 8.91 -5.11 9.93
C THR A 34 10.25 -5.78 10.18
N GLU A 35 10.87 -6.36 9.14
CA GLU A 35 12.20 -6.96 9.24
C GLU A 35 13.26 -5.89 9.59
N ALA A 36 13.24 -4.72 8.92
CA ALA A 36 14.14 -3.62 9.22
C ALA A 36 14.00 -3.10 10.66
N LYS A 37 12.77 -3.05 11.20
CA LYS A 37 12.53 -2.68 12.61
C LYS A 37 13.07 -3.74 13.56
N SER A 38 12.87 -5.03 13.25
CA SER A 38 13.35 -6.14 14.07
C SER A 38 14.88 -6.23 14.12
N TRP A 39 15.55 -5.82 13.03
CA TRP A 39 17.00 -5.72 12.95
C TRP A 39 17.58 -4.66 13.89
N GLY A 40 16.84 -3.58 14.15
CA GLY A 40 17.29 -2.44 14.94
C GLY A 40 18.18 -1.49 14.15
N TYR A 41 19.30 -1.05 14.74
CA TYR A 41 20.19 -0.06 14.11
C TYR A 41 20.73 -0.59 12.77
N GLY A 42 20.63 0.23 11.72
CA GLY A 42 21.05 -0.17 10.37
C GLY A 42 20.09 -1.09 9.63
N GLY A 43 18.92 -1.43 10.20
CA GLY A 43 17.97 -2.36 9.59
C GLY A 43 17.45 -1.97 8.21
N ILE A 44 17.26 -0.66 7.95
CA ILE A 44 16.88 -0.18 6.60
C ILE A 44 17.98 -0.50 5.57
N THR A 45 19.24 -0.33 5.96
CA THR A 45 20.40 -0.64 5.11
C THR A 45 20.52 -2.15 4.91
N ALA A 46 20.35 -2.94 5.97
CA ALA A 46 20.36 -4.40 5.89
C ALA A 46 19.26 -4.94 4.97
N ALA A 47 18.01 -4.49 5.13
CA ALA A 47 16.90 -4.89 4.28
C ALA A 47 17.09 -4.46 2.81
N HIS A 48 17.68 -3.29 2.57
CA HIS A 48 18.07 -2.85 1.23
C HIS A 48 19.10 -3.80 0.60
N HIS A 49 20.16 -4.17 1.33
CA HIS A 49 21.17 -5.10 0.80
C HIS A 49 20.62 -6.51 0.59
N ALA A 50 19.70 -6.96 1.45
CA ALA A 50 19.09 -8.28 1.32
C ALA A 50 18.17 -8.41 0.10
N THR A 51 17.47 -7.33 -0.28
CA THR A 51 16.36 -7.40 -1.25
C THR A 51 16.52 -6.53 -2.50
N GLY A 52 17.47 -5.60 -2.50
CA GLY A 52 17.64 -4.58 -3.55
C GLY A 52 16.57 -3.48 -3.54
N VAL A 53 15.57 -3.55 -2.66
CA VAL A 53 14.50 -2.54 -2.59
C VAL A 53 15.07 -1.21 -2.09
N SER A 54 14.62 -0.10 -2.68
CA SER A 54 15.14 1.22 -2.33
C SER A 54 14.91 1.56 -0.85
N ARG A 55 15.91 2.17 -0.21
CA ARG A 55 15.82 2.65 1.18
C ARG A 55 14.62 3.56 1.40
N LYS A 56 14.28 4.39 0.41
CA LYS A 56 13.09 5.26 0.43
C LYS A 56 11.78 4.46 0.55
N SER A 57 11.67 3.34 -0.17
CA SER A 57 10.48 2.48 -0.08
C SER A 57 10.38 1.80 1.29
N ILE A 58 11.49 1.32 1.83
CA ILE A 58 11.56 0.71 3.17
C ILE A 58 11.20 1.75 4.24
N GLN A 59 11.74 2.98 4.14
CA GLN A 59 11.44 4.08 5.06
C GLN A 59 9.97 4.50 4.99
N ARG A 60 9.37 4.51 3.78
CA ARG A 60 7.93 4.69 3.64
C ARG A 60 7.16 3.57 4.35
N GLY A 61 7.61 2.33 4.23
CA GLY A 61 7.08 1.20 4.99
C GLY A 61 7.15 1.42 6.51
N MET A 62 8.26 1.98 7.02
CA MET A 62 8.42 2.30 8.46
C MET A 62 7.40 3.34 8.92
N THR A 63 7.16 4.37 8.12
CA THR A 63 6.10 5.36 8.39
C THR A 63 4.72 4.71 8.33
N GLU A 64 4.46 3.88 7.32
CA GLU A 64 3.18 3.15 7.18
C GLU A 64 2.95 2.15 8.33
N LEU A 65 4.01 1.56 8.89
CA LEU A 65 3.98 0.62 10.02
C LEU A 65 3.78 1.34 11.37
N ALA A 66 4.18 2.60 11.47
CA ALA A 66 3.99 3.43 12.67
C ALA A 66 2.58 4.06 12.75
N GLY A 67 1.83 4.08 11.65
CA GLY A 67 0.44 4.54 11.62
C GLY A 67 -0.54 3.56 12.27
N ASP A 68 -1.79 3.99 12.45
CA ASP A 68 -2.85 3.18 13.05
C ASP A 68 -3.22 1.99 12.14
N PRO A 69 -3.16 0.73 12.62
CA PRO A 69 -3.63 -0.44 11.87
C PRO A 69 -5.08 -0.32 11.39
N GLY A 70 -5.93 0.41 12.13
CA GLY A 70 -7.36 0.57 11.86
C GLY A 70 -7.70 1.52 10.70
N GLU A 71 -6.74 2.30 10.19
CA GLU A 71 -6.99 3.31 9.15
C GLU A 71 -7.29 2.71 7.76
N ARG A 72 -7.32 1.38 7.63
CA ARG A 72 -7.53 0.66 6.37
C ARG A 72 -8.53 -0.47 6.46
N ASP A 73 -9.73 -0.12 6.91
CA ASP A 73 -10.88 -0.98 6.74
C ASP A 73 -11.49 -0.74 5.35
N SER A 74 -11.31 -1.69 4.42
CA SER A 74 -12.18 -1.94 3.26
C SER A 74 -11.66 -3.00 2.29
N GLY A 75 -10.51 -3.65 2.56
CA GLY A 75 -9.98 -4.69 1.66
C GLY A 75 -9.60 -4.18 0.27
N ARG A 76 -9.58 -2.85 0.07
CA ARG A 76 -9.33 -2.22 -1.23
C ARG A 76 -7.86 -1.83 -1.32
N VAL A 77 -7.10 -2.57 -2.14
CA VAL A 77 -5.69 -2.26 -2.46
C VAL A 77 -5.56 -0.91 -3.19
N ARG A 78 -6.61 -0.50 -3.93
CA ARG A 78 -6.67 0.80 -4.62
C ARG A 78 -7.26 1.87 -3.72
N ALA A 79 -6.64 3.05 -3.74
CA ALA A 79 -7.23 4.25 -3.15
C ALA A 79 -8.64 4.51 -3.74
N PRO A 80 -9.61 4.99 -2.94
CA PRO A 80 -10.88 5.45 -3.46
C PRO A 80 -10.68 6.62 -4.44
N GLY A 81 -11.58 6.79 -5.41
CA GLY A 81 -11.57 7.93 -6.34
C GLY A 81 -10.94 7.71 -7.72
N GLY A 82 -10.41 6.50 -8.01
CA GLY A 82 -9.83 6.18 -9.33
C GLY A 82 -10.83 5.76 -10.42
N GLY A 83 -12.14 5.86 -10.17
CA GLY A 83 -13.19 5.54 -11.13
C GLY A 83 -13.82 6.79 -11.74
N ARG A 84 -14.45 6.65 -12.91
CA ARG A 84 -15.27 7.72 -13.50
C ARG A 84 -16.33 8.10 -12.46
N LYS A 85 -16.37 9.38 -12.06
CA LYS A 85 -17.40 9.88 -11.13
C LYS A 85 -18.78 9.57 -11.72
N LYS A 86 -19.79 9.35 -10.87
CA LYS A 86 -21.19 9.19 -11.33
C LYS A 86 -21.55 10.37 -12.23
N ALA A 87 -22.33 10.13 -13.28
CA ALA A 87 -22.66 11.16 -14.26
C ALA A 87 -23.31 12.39 -13.59
N GLY A 88 -24.22 12.20 -12.62
CA GLY A 88 -24.81 13.29 -11.81
C GLY A 88 -23.83 14.06 -10.90
N VAL A 89 -22.62 13.55 -10.65
CA VAL A 89 -21.55 14.29 -9.95
C VAL A 89 -20.69 15.09 -10.92
N ALA A 90 -20.56 14.62 -12.16
CA ALA A 90 -19.84 15.33 -13.22
C ALA A 90 -20.70 16.42 -13.87
N ASP A 91 -22.02 16.18 -13.91
CA ASP A 91 -23.04 17.05 -14.47
C ASP A 91 -24.25 17.04 -13.52
N PRO A 92 -24.37 18.05 -12.64
CA PRO A 92 -25.47 18.15 -11.68
C PRO A 92 -26.85 18.33 -12.32
N GLU A 93 -26.93 18.88 -13.53
CA GLU A 93 -28.19 19.14 -14.24
C GLU A 93 -28.70 17.89 -14.99
N LEU A 94 -27.86 16.86 -15.12
CA LEU A 94 -28.17 15.65 -15.87
C LEU A 94 -29.42 14.92 -15.37
N VAL A 95 -29.66 14.89 -14.06
CA VAL A 95 -30.82 14.19 -13.50
C VAL A 95 -32.11 14.90 -13.89
N ASP A 96 -32.16 16.22 -13.67
CA ASP A 96 -33.32 17.06 -14.03
C ASP A 96 -33.57 17.04 -15.55
N ALA A 97 -32.50 17.07 -16.35
CA ALA A 97 -32.60 16.97 -17.81
C ALA A 97 -33.14 15.61 -18.27
N LEU A 98 -32.81 14.51 -17.58
CA LEU A 98 -33.35 13.19 -17.89
C LEU A 98 -34.82 13.05 -17.46
N ASP A 99 -35.19 13.64 -16.33
CA ASP A 99 -36.57 13.63 -15.83
C ASP A 99 -37.51 14.41 -16.78
N SER A 100 -37.08 15.58 -17.28
CA SER A 100 -37.84 16.35 -18.27
C SER A 100 -38.07 15.65 -19.61
N LEU A 101 -37.25 14.65 -19.97
CA LEU A 101 -37.45 13.84 -21.18
C LEU A 101 -38.54 12.77 -21.02
N ILE A 102 -38.84 12.40 -19.78
CA ILE A 102 -39.79 11.33 -19.45
C ILE A 102 -41.12 11.93 -18.99
N GLU A 103 -41.14 13.18 -18.52
CA GLU A 103 -42.36 13.89 -18.18
C GLU A 103 -43.28 14.00 -19.41
N PRO A 104 -44.45 13.33 -19.40
CA PRO A 104 -45.43 13.54 -20.44
C PRO A 104 -45.91 14.97 -20.32
N GLU A 105 -45.72 15.77 -21.37
CA GLU A 105 -46.35 17.07 -21.61
C GLU A 105 -47.87 16.90 -21.47
N THR A 106 -48.35 16.92 -20.23
CA THR A 106 -49.76 16.67 -19.90
C THR A 106 -50.41 18.01 -19.67
N ARG A 107 -50.87 18.57 -20.80
CA ARG A 107 -51.98 19.53 -20.98
C ARG A 107 -51.88 20.93 -20.36
#